data_AF-A0A665T2D9-F1
#
_entry.id   AF-A0A665T2D9-F1
#
_cell.length_a   1.000
_cell.length_b   1.000
_cell.length_c   1.000
_cell.angle_alpha   90.00
_cell.angle_beta   90.00
_cell.angle_gamma   90.00
#
_symmetry.space_group_name_H-M   'P 1'
#
loop_
_entity.id
_entity.type
_entity.pdbx_description
1 polymer ?
#
loop_
_entity_poly.entity_id
_entity_poly.type
_entity_poly.pdbx_seq_one_letter_code
_entity_poly.pdbx_strand_id
1 'polypeptide(L)'
;MARVLSLFRLQPFLALVGSKNPRLCKMSMDSRAREVFAAAVEAVQPDTVVRQSIECKEDSVIINGQRFALKHNLHLVGFGKAVLGMAAEAERIIGDHLVKGVISVPHGIQQTLQQHGKDNLLLKENSCIKVMEGAKHNLPDSDAQKAAEVIKQLASELTEEDLLLVLISGGGSALLPAPIPPISLQEKLDVTRRLAGAGATIQELNTVRRALSFLKGGGLAHYAHPAQVIALILSDVIGDPLDLIASGPTVRSDMWPEEVLSVLERYKLLNSLPASVKEVLGRPGPRWRENKDETDKAENVLNAVIGSNSLALNCAGRRARELGFRPVILSPGVCGDVRSVSRLYGLLAHFGCSREEPPPEIAAEVLRLGPEVGVESWDLCRTMQVLGEGRTEGWGATCLLAGGEPTVELTGNGRGGRNQELALRVGLEMRGLQLPPKGPVFLSGGTDGQDGPTEAAGAITDGGLYEEALAQKLDINNFLTNNDSYTFFSHLSAGQHLLVPGLTSTNVMDVHVLLIPPIPINIR
;
A
#
# COMPACT_ATOMS: atom_id res chain seq x y z
N MET A 1 40.45 -36.65 -35.60
CA MET A 1 39.14 -35.97 -35.57
C MET A 1 38.17 -36.92 -34.87
N ALA A 2 37.88 -36.89 -33.57
CA ALA A 2 37.63 -35.75 -32.65
C ALA A 2 36.59 -34.81 -33.26
N ARG A 3 35.54 -34.33 -32.60
CA ARG A 3 35.15 -34.27 -31.19
C ARG A 3 33.75 -33.58 -31.18
N VAL A 4 33.04 -33.64 -30.05
CA VAL A 4 31.95 -32.74 -29.61
C VAL A 4 30.53 -32.95 -30.18
N LEU A 5 29.76 -33.86 -29.57
CA LEU A 5 28.33 -33.67 -29.29
C LEU A 5 28.02 -34.39 -27.95
N SER A 6 28.50 -33.81 -26.85
CA SER A 6 28.34 -34.32 -25.48
C SER A 6 28.63 -33.23 -24.44
N LEU A 7 27.96 -32.09 -24.54
CA LEU A 7 27.87 -31.01 -23.53
C LEU A 7 26.51 -30.37 -23.86
N PHE A 8 25.40 -30.63 -23.15
CA PHE A 8 25.09 -30.16 -21.81
C PHE A 8 24.12 -31.15 -21.15
N ARG A 9 24.64 -32.13 -20.40
CA ARG A 9 23.90 -32.66 -19.25
C ARG A 9 24.11 -31.66 -18.12
N LEU A 10 23.07 -30.92 -17.76
CA LEU A 10 23.05 -30.18 -16.50
C LEU A 10 23.22 -31.22 -15.38
N GLN A 11 24.40 -31.22 -14.78
CA GLN A 11 24.63 -31.93 -13.52
C GLN A 11 23.66 -31.39 -12.46
N PRO A 12 23.17 -32.24 -11.54
CA PRO A 12 22.38 -31.78 -10.42
C PRO A 12 23.26 -30.82 -9.59
N PHE A 13 22.77 -29.59 -9.44
CA PHE A 13 23.40 -28.55 -8.63
C PHE A 13 23.31 -28.94 -7.15
N LEU A 14 24.22 -29.81 -6.72
CA LEU A 14 24.52 -30.12 -5.33
C LEU A 14 25.48 -29.04 -4.81
N ALA A 15 25.02 -27.79 -4.73
CA ALA A 15 25.77 -26.68 -4.11
C ALA A 15 24.88 -25.45 -3.87
N LEU A 16 23.99 -25.52 -2.88
CA LEU A 16 23.66 -24.43 -1.96
C LEU A 16 22.86 -25.01 -0.79
N VAL A 17 23.50 -25.92 -0.06
CA VAL A 17 23.19 -26.06 1.35
C VAL A 17 23.69 -24.76 1.97
N GLY A 18 22.84 -23.72 1.91
CA GLY A 18 23.04 -22.51 2.68
C GLY A 18 23.29 -22.95 4.11
N SER A 19 24.34 -22.41 4.73
CA SER A 19 24.63 -22.65 6.13
C SER A 19 23.33 -22.45 6.91
N LYS A 20 22.69 -23.54 7.35
CA LYS A 20 21.46 -23.47 8.13
C LYS A 20 21.84 -22.73 9.39
N ASN A 21 21.52 -21.44 9.47
CA ASN A 21 21.74 -20.67 10.67
C ASN A 21 20.95 -21.37 11.79
N PRO A 22 21.60 -21.98 12.81
CA PRO A 22 20.94 -22.88 13.74
C PRO A 22 19.80 -22.21 14.52
N ARG A 23 19.82 -20.88 14.61
CA ARG A 23 18.74 -20.07 15.20
C ARG A 23 17.46 -20.08 14.37
N LEU A 24 17.56 -20.02 13.03
CA LEU A 24 16.40 -20.00 12.13
C LEU A 24 15.63 -21.33 12.13
N CYS A 25 16.34 -22.46 12.27
CA CYS A 25 15.70 -23.78 12.34
C CYS A 25 14.87 -24.01 13.61
N LYS A 26 15.05 -23.23 14.68
CA LYS A 26 14.31 -23.36 15.95
C LYS A 26 13.05 -22.49 16.04
N MET A 27 12.82 -21.57 15.11
CA MET A 27 11.66 -20.69 15.12
C MET A 27 10.37 -21.45 14.78
N SER A 28 9.27 -21.16 15.50
CA SER A 28 7.93 -21.65 15.18
C SER A 28 7.46 -21.11 13.82
N MET A 29 6.45 -21.74 13.21
CA MET A 29 5.83 -21.22 11.99
C MET A 29 5.19 -19.84 12.20
N ASP A 30 4.56 -19.61 13.35
CA ASP A 30 4.06 -18.29 13.77
C ASP A 30 5.17 -17.23 13.74
N SER A 31 6.28 -17.49 14.42
CA SER A 31 7.39 -16.54 14.52
C SER A 31 7.98 -16.26 13.14
N ARG A 32 8.06 -17.26 12.27
CA ARG A 32 8.50 -17.07 10.87
C ARG A 32 7.51 -16.24 10.05
N ALA A 33 6.20 -16.43 10.21
CA ALA A 33 5.21 -15.61 9.52
C ALA A 33 5.33 -14.13 9.93
N ARG A 34 5.53 -13.87 11.22
CA ARG A 34 5.76 -12.52 11.75
C ARG A 34 7.04 -11.88 11.21
N GLU A 35 8.13 -12.63 11.08
CA GLU A 35 9.37 -12.15 10.44
C GLU A 35 9.18 -11.80 8.96
N VAL A 36 8.38 -12.60 8.23
CA VAL A 36 8.05 -12.32 6.82
C VAL A 36 7.25 -11.02 6.72
N PHE A 37 6.26 -10.83 7.59
CA PHE A 37 5.49 -9.58 7.67
C PHE A 37 6.36 -8.39 8.05
N ALA A 38 7.22 -8.52 9.08
CA ALA A 38 8.12 -7.46 9.51
C ALA A 38 9.05 -7.01 8.36
N ALA A 39 9.62 -7.94 7.61
CA ALA A 39 10.44 -7.63 6.45
C ALA A 39 9.65 -6.93 5.31
N ALA A 40 8.35 -7.20 5.18
CA ALA A 40 7.48 -6.48 4.26
C ALA A 40 7.36 -5.00 4.66
N VAL A 41 7.10 -4.74 5.94
CA VAL A 41 6.94 -3.40 6.52
C VAL A 41 8.25 -2.61 6.50
N GLU A 42 9.35 -3.21 6.96
CA GLU A 42 10.68 -2.59 7.01
C GLU A 42 11.12 -2.11 5.62
N ALA A 43 10.84 -2.90 4.58
CA ALA A 43 11.21 -2.56 3.20
C ALA A 43 10.52 -1.32 2.64
N VAL A 44 9.38 -0.93 3.21
CA VAL A 44 8.59 0.24 2.78
C VAL A 44 8.57 1.36 3.82
N GLN A 45 9.47 1.34 4.80
CA GLN A 45 9.63 2.47 5.71
C GLN A 45 10.08 3.72 4.95
N PRO A 46 9.61 4.92 5.36
CA PRO A 46 9.81 6.15 4.59
C PRO A 46 11.28 6.48 4.31
N ASP A 47 12.14 6.31 5.32
CA ASP A 47 13.58 6.50 5.21
C ASP A 47 14.23 5.42 4.34
N THR A 48 13.81 4.16 4.50
CA THR A 48 14.32 3.05 3.70
C THR A 48 14.05 3.24 2.20
N VAL A 49 12.81 3.58 1.82
CA VAL A 49 12.45 3.75 0.40
C VAL A 49 13.11 4.97 -0.22
N VAL A 50 13.28 6.07 0.53
CA VAL A 50 13.97 7.26 0.03
C VAL A 50 15.45 6.98 -0.14
N ARG A 51 16.10 6.35 0.85
CA ARG A 51 17.52 5.97 0.78
C ARG A 51 17.83 5.05 -0.40
N GLN A 52 16.92 4.14 -0.73
CA GLN A 52 17.09 3.21 -1.85
C GLN A 52 16.79 3.83 -3.22
N SER A 53 16.06 4.94 -3.27
CA SER A 53 15.62 5.57 -4.53
C SER A 53 16.46 6.76 -4.97
N ILE A 54 17.26 7.32 -4.06
CA ILE A 54 18.10 8.50 -4.32
C ILE A 54 19.57 8.09 -4.24
N GLU A 55 20.26 8.13 -5.38
CA GLU A 55 21.72 8.05 -5.42
C GLU A 55 22.30 9.46 -5.63
N CYS A 56 22.95 10.01 -4.61
CA CYS A 56 23.56 11.33 -4.68
C CYS A 56 25.07 11.25 -4.99
N LYS A 57 25.53 12.12 -5.89
CA LYS A 57 26.94 12.44 -6.17
C LYS A 57 27.11 13.95 -6.00
N GLU A 58 28.36 14.41 -5.87
CA GLU A 58 28.70 15.82 -5.57
C GLU A 58 27.88 16.86 -6.37
N ASP A 59 27.72 16.68 -7.68
CA ASP A 59 27.00 17.65 -8.54
C ASP A 59 25.75 17.08 -9.22
N SER A 60 25.26 15.91 -8.78
CA SER A 60 24.09 15.30 -9.42
C SER A 60 23.41 14.24 -8.58
N VAL A 61 22.10 14.12 -8.76
CA VAL A 61 21.31 13.04 -8.19
C VAL A 61 20.81 12.10 -9.29
N ILE A 62 20.77 10.80 -8.99
CA ILE A 62 20.21 9.77 -9.86
C ILE A 62 18.97 9.21 -9.18
N ILE A 63 17.83 9.27 -9.88
CA ILE A 63 16.54 8.76 -9.42
C ILE A 63 15.93 7.96 -10.56
N ASN A 64 15.55 6.71 -10.28
CA ASN A 64 15.01 5.77 -11.28
C ASN A 64 15.87 5.69 -12.56
N GLY A 65 17.20 5.70 -12.40
CA GLY A 65 18.17 5.66 -13.50
C GLY A 65 18.37 6.97 -14.28
N GLN A 66 17.59 8.02 -14.00
CA GLN A 66 17.74 9.32 -14.63
C GLN A 66 18.61 10.24 -13.77
N ARG A 67 19.51 10.98 -14.41
CA ARG A 67 20.46 11.89 -13.74
C ARG A 67 20.00 13.34 -13.84
N PHE A 68 20.01 14.04 -12.72
CA PHE A 68 19.68 15.46 -12.60
C PHE A 68 20.85 16.22 -12.02
N ALA A 69 21.14 17.40 -12.55
CA ALA A 69 22.23 18.25 -12.05
C ALA A 69 21.83 18.93 -10.75
N LEU A 70 22.73 18.96 -9.77
CA LEU A 70 22.55 19.66 -8.51
C LEU A 70 23.53 20.82 -8.43
N LYS A 71 23.01 22.04 -8.23
CA LYS A 71 23.79 23.28 -8.14
C LYS A 71 23.26 24.22 -7.05
N HIS A 72 22.77 23.65 -5.95
CA HIS A 72 22.06 24.41 -4.92
C HIS A 72 20.80 25.10 -5.49
N ASN A 73 20.03 24.31 -6.23
CA ASN A 73 18.85 24.68 -7.01
C ASN A 73 17.66 23.75 -6.71
N LEU A 74 17.76 22.92 -5.66
CA LEU A 74 16.74 21.95 -5.32
C LEU A 74 15.73 22.57 -4.36
N HIS A 75 14.45 22.44 -4.69
CA HIS A 75 13.32 22.77 -3.84
C HIS A 75 12.54 21.49 -3.50
N LEU A 76 11.99 21.43 -2.28
CA LEU A 76 11.25 20.26 -1.82
C LEU A 76 9.83 20.62 -1.42
N VAL A 77 8.85 19.94 -1.99
CA VAL A 77 7.47 19.97 -1.51
C VAL A 77 7.03 18.58 -1.14
N GLY A 78 6.12 18.46 -0.17
CA GLY A 78 5.56 17.15 0.12
C GLY A 78 4.21 17.21 0.81
N PHE A 79 3.42 16.16 0.65
CA PHE A 79 2.11 16.04 1.28
C PHE A 79 1.71 14.57 1.47
N GLY A 80 1.35 14.22 2.71
CA GLY A 80 0.97 12.84 3.05
C GLY A 80 1.39 12.42 4.46
N LYS A 81 0.86 11.28 4.91
CA LYS A 81 1.10 10.70 6.25
C LYS A 81 2.57 10.33 6.50
N ALA A 82 3.28 9.82 5.49
CA ALA A 82 4.67 9.36 5.61
C ALA A 82 5.70 10.42 5.22
N VAL A 83 5.26 11.57 4.70
CA VAL A 83 6.13 12.57 4.08
C VAL A 83 7.14 13.18 5.04
N LEU A 84 6.83 13.29 6.34
CA LEU A 84 7.78 13.79 7.32
C LEU A 84 9.06 12.93 7.36
N GLY A 85 8.89 11.61 7.42
CA GLY A 85 10.01 10.67 7.38
C GLY A 85 10.72 10.65 6.02
N MET A 86 9.97 10.76 4.92
CA MET A 86 10.55 10.87 3.58
C MET A 86 11.42 12.13 3.43
N ALA A 87 10.93 13.27 3.94
CA ALA A 87 11.63 14.55 3.87
C ALA A 87 12.88 14.58 4.74
N ALA A 88 12.82 13.99 5.94
CA ALA A 88 13.98 13.83 6.81
C ALA A 88 15.09 13.04 6.15
N GLU A 89 14.76 11.94 5.47
CA GLU A 89 15.78 11.17 4.76
C GLU A 89 16.27 11.86 3.49
N ALA A 90 15.39 12.51 2.72
CA ALA A 90 15.79 13.30 1.56
C ALA A 90 16.78 14.40 1.99
N GLU A 91 16.48 15.16 3.05
CA GLU A 91 17.38 16.19 3.57
C GLU A 91 18.76 15.65 3.99
N ARG A 92 18.85 14.41 4.50
CA ARG A 92 20.14 13.78 4.82
C ARG A 92 20.97 13.47 3.58
N ILE A 93 20.34 13.15 2.45
CA ILE A 93 21.02 12.70 1.24
C ILE A 93 21.40 13.88 0.32
N ILE A 94 20.52 14.87 0.19
CA ILE A 94 20.64 15.98 -0.77
C ILE A 94 20.51 17.37 -0.12
N GLY A 95 20.62 17.46 1.21
CA GLY A 95 20.42 18.71 1.97
C GLY A 95 21.35 19.86 1.60
N ASP A 96 22.57 19.57 1.12
CA ASP A 96 23.54 20.62 0.74
C ASP A 96 23.12 21.39 -0.52
N HIS A 97 22.23 20.81 -1.33
CA HIS A 97 21.67 21.46 -2.52
C HIS A 97 20.26 21.99 -2.32
N LEU A 98 19.67 21.76 -1.13
CA LEU A 98 18.30 22.12 -0.82
C LEU A 98 18.19 23.60 -0.41
N VAL A 99 17.51 24.39 -1.25
CA VAL A 99 17.34 25.84 -1.05
C VAL A 99 16.20 26.13 -0.08
N LYS A 100 15.04 25.50 -0.31
CA LYS A 100 13.81 25.73 0.47
C LYS A 100 12.89 24.52 0.35
N GLY A 101 12.20 24.18 1.43
CA GLY A 101 11.17 23.15 1.38
C GLY A 101 9.94 23.43 2.22
N VAL A 102 8.82 22.80 1.85
CA VAL A 102 7.54 22.90 2.57
C VAL A 102 6.80 21.56 2.50
N ILE A 103 6.44 21.01 3.65
CA ILE A 103 5.67 19.77 3.72
C ILE A 103 4.36 19.95 4.48
N SER A 104 3.29 19.34 3.97
CA SER A 104 1.96 19.27 4.57
C SER A 104 1.72 17.87 5.15
N VAL A 105 1.65 17.75 6.47
CA VAL A 105 1.61 16.47 7.17
C VAL A 105 0.46 16.41 8.19
N PRO A 106 0.02 15.22 8.65
CA PRO A 106 -1.08 15.11 9.59
C PRO A 106 -0.82 15.85 10.91
N HIS A 107 -1.86 16.44 11.48
CA HIS A 107 -1.79 17.10 12.78
C HIS A 107 -1.30 16.15 13.89
N GLY A 108 -0.33 16.60 14.68
CA GLY A 108 0.24 15.85 15.80
C GLY A 108 1.27 14.79 15.41
N ILE A 109 1.65 14.69 14.14
CA ILE A 109 2.58 13.63 13.68
C ILE A 109 3.97 13.78 14.30
N GLN A 110 4.49 15.00 14.45
CA GLN A 110 5.80 15.21 15.07
C GLN A 110 5.83 14.71 16.51
N GLN A 111 4.83 15.08 17.31
CA GLN A 111 4.67 14.61 18.69
C GLN A 111 4.50 13.08 18.73
N THR A 112 3.72 12.52 17.82
CA THR A 112 3.49 11.07 17.74
C THR A 112 4.79 10.31 17.50
N LEU A 113 5.63 10.78 16.56
CA LEU A 113 6.92 10.16 16.27
C LEU A 113 7.89 10.25 17.45
N GLN A 114 7.96 11.41 18.12
CA GLN A 114 8.79 11.59 19.33
C GLN A 114 8.38 10.64 20.45
N GLN A 115 7.07 10.52 20.72
CA GLN A 115 6.56 9.63 21.77
C GLN A 115 6.85 8.15 21.51
N HIS A 116 7.02 7.77 20.25
CA HIS A 116 7.35 6.40 19.84
C HIS A 116 8.85 6.20 19.57
N GLY A 117 9.71 7.17 19.92
CA GLY A 117 11.16 7.06 19.74
C GLY A 117 11.61 6.98 18.27
N LYS A 118 10.84 7.58 17.36
CA LYS A 118 11.09 7.63 15.91
C LYS A 118 11.76 8.93 15.49
N ASP A 119 12.73 9.41 16.28
CA ASP A 119 13.43 10.68 16.03
C ASP A 119 14.19 10.68 14.69
N ASN A 120 14.57 9.50 14.20
CA ASN A 120 15.15 9.33 12.86
C ASN A 120 14.19 9.69 11.71
N LEU A 121 12.89 9.86 11.96
CA LEU A 121 11.92 10.30 10.97
C LEU A 121 11.59 11.80 11.09
N LEU A 122 12.22 12.51 12.01
CA LEU A 122 12.06 13.96 12.19
C LEU A 122 13.15 14.73 11.43
N LEU A 123 12.80 15.95 11.03
CA LEU A 123 13.77 16.91 10.50
C LEU A 123 14.72 17.40 11.60
N LYS A 124 15.90 17.86 11.20
CA LYS A 124 16.87 18.51 12.09
C LYS A 124 16.37 19.90 12.53
N GLU A 125 16.83 20.39 13.68
CA GLU A 125 16.40 21.68 14.24
C GLU A 125 16.61 22.89 13.30
N ASN A 126 17.66 22.85 12.47
CA ASN A 126 18.01 23.89 11.50
C ASN A 126 17.64 23.52 10.05
N SER A 127 16.60 22.71 9.86
CA SER A 127 16.12 22.35 8.53
C SER A 127 15.61 23.56 7.75
N CYS A 128 15.89 23.61 6.45
CA CYS A 128 15.28 24.58 5.53
C CYS A 128 13.87 24.15 5.05
N ILE A 129 13.39 22.98 5.50
CA ILE A 129 12.06 22.45 5.21
C ILE A 129 11.09 22.89 6.31
N LYS A 130 10.06 23.64 5.92
CA LYS A 130 8.97 24.05 6.81
C LYS A 130 7.93 22.94 6.92
N VAL A 131 7.68 22.46 8.14
CA VAL A 131 6.60 21.52 8.46
C VAL A 131 5.30 22.27 8.73
N MET A 132 4.22 21.89 8.05
CA MET A 132 2.87 22.41 8.28
C MET A 132 1.92 21.25 8.60
N GLU A 133 1.38 21.27 9.81
CA GLU A 133 0.51 20.22 10.32
C GLU A 133 -0.97 20.58 10.13
N GLY A 134 -1.75 19.66 9.56
CA GLY A 134 -3.18 19.86 9.31
C GLY A 134 -3.93 18.55 9.01
N ALA A 135 -5.04 18.67 8.31
CA ALA A 135 -5.93 17.57 7.94
C ALA A 135 -6.38 16.68 9.12
N LYS A 136 -6.92 17.30 10.18
CA LYS A 136 -7.44 16.56 11.34
C LYS A 136 -8.45 15.48 10.91
N HIS A 137 -8.32 14.29 11.50
CA HIS A 137 -9.14 13.11 11.13
C HIS A 137 -9.11 12.74 9.64
N ASN A 138 -7.99 13.00 8.95
CA ASN A 138 -7.82 12.71 7.52
C ASN A 138 -8.82 13.44 6.60
N LEU A 139 -9.31 14.61 7.04
CA LEU A 139 -10.18 15.49 6.26
C LEU A 139 -9.47 16.82 5.99
N PRO A 140 -9.59 17.40 4.78
CA PRO A 140 -9.09 18.75 4.53
C PRO A 140 -9.57 19.78 5.56
N ASP A 141 -8.66 20.61 6.06
CA ASP A 141 -8.94 21.73 6.95
C ASP A 141 -8.22 23.01 6.48
N SER A 142 -8.43 24.11 7.22
CA SER A 142 -7.86 25.41 6.88
C SER A 142 -6.34 25.44 6.98
N ASP A 143 -5.74 24.63 7.86
CA ASP A 143 -4.28 24.56 8.01
C ASP A 143 -3.65 23.77 6.85
N ALA A 144 -4.27 22.68 6.41
CA ALA A 144 -3.89 21.98 5.19
C ALA A 144 -4.08 22.87 3.94
N GLN A 145 -5.11 23.71 3.89
CA GLN A 145 -5.29 24.67 2.79
C GLN A 145 -4.17 25.71 2.77
N LYS A 146 -3.79 26.29 3.92
CA LYS A 146 -2.63 27.21 4.00
C LYS A 146 -1.36 26.52 3.53
N ALA A 147 -1.14 25.25 3.89
CA ALA A 147 0.01 24.49 3.43
C ALA A 147 0.00 24.31 1.91
N ALA A 148 -1.15 23.98 1.32
CA ALA A 148 -1.32 23.89 -0.12
C ALA A 148 -1.08 25.24 -0.84
N GLU A 149 -1.50 26.36 -0.25
CA GLU A 149 -1.22 27.70 -0.78
C GLU A 149 0.28 28.03 -0.78
N VAL A 150 0.99 27.70 0.29
CA VAL A 150 2.45 27.89 0.37
C VAL A 150 3.19 26.97 -0.62
N ILE A 151 2.76 25.71 -0.76
CA ILE A 151 3.31 24.76 -1.75
C ILE A 151 3.11 25.30 -3.17
N LYS A 152 1.90 25.77 -3.49
CA LYS A 152 1.60 26.40 -4.78
C LYS A 152 2.51 27.60 -5.04
N GLN A 153 2.66 28.48 -4.05
CA GLN A 153 3.49 29.67 -4.17
C GLN A 153 4.94 29.32 -4.44
N LEU A 154 5.51 28.36 -3.68
CA LEU A 154 6.87 27.88 -3.89
C LEU A 154 7.05 27.32 -5.31
N ALA A 155 6.12 26.50 -5.79
CA ALA A 155 6.19 25.95 -7.14
C ALA A 155 6.15 27.04 -8.22
N SER A 156 5.30 28.06 -8.04
CA SER A 156 5.13 29.16 -9.00
C SER A 156 6.33 30.12 -9.10
N GLU A 157 7.28 30.04 -8.15
CA GLU A 157 8.49 30.87 -8.11
C GLU A 157 9.68 30.22 -8.86
N LEU A 158 9.54 28.95 -9.29
CA LEU A 158 10.63 28.18 -9.87
C LEU A 158 10.88 28.51 -11.34
N THR A 159 12.13 28.30 -11.76
CA THR A 159 12.65 28.57 -13.10
C THR A 159 13.20 27.31 -13.74
N GLU A 160 13.63 27.38 -15.01
CA GLU A 160 14.22 26.24 -15.73
C GLU A 160 15.54 25.73 -15.14
N GLU A 161 16.21 26.54 -14.31
CA GLU A 161 17.43 26.14 -13.61
C GLU A 161 17.13 25.39 -12.31
N ASP A 162 15.87 25.32 -11.87
CA ASP A 162 15.47 24.72 -10.61
C ASP A 162 15.00 23.27 -10.77
N LEU A 163 15.16 22.52 -9.68
CA LEU A 163 14.65 21.16 -9.54
C LEU A 163 13.65 21.10 -8.40
N LEU A 164 12.44 20.59 -8.67
CA LEU A 164 11.40 20.38 -7.66
C LEU A 164 11.29 18.89 -7.31
N LEU A 165 11.67 18.52 -6.09
CA LEU A 165 11.39 17.21 -5.52
C LEU A 165 10.03 17.23 -4.81
N VAL A 166 9.11 16.39 -5.27
CA VAL A 166 7.76 16.23 -4.73
C VAL A 166 7.66 14.91 -3.99
N LEU A 167 7.43 14.95 -2.67
CA LEU A 167 7.24 13.75 -1.85
C LEU A 167 5.75 13.50 -1.62
N ILE A 168 5.26 12.34 -2.07
CA ILE A 168 3.84 11.99 -2.03
C ILE A 168 3.66 10.70 -1.25
N SER A 169 2.70 10.70 -0.32
CA SER A 169 2.23 9.46 0.31
C SER A 169 0.71 9.46 0.51
N GLY A 170 0.19 8.37 1.07
CA GLY A 170 -1.21 8.26 1.50
C GLY A 170 -1.71 9.46 2.30
N GLY A 171 -2.99 9.81 2.12
CA GLY A 171 -3.62 11.00 2.72
C GLY A 171 -3.40 12.32 1.96
N GLY A 172 -2.63 12.32 0.86
CA GLY A 172 -2.33 13.53 0.08
C GLY A 172 -3.56 14.31 -0.42
N SER A 173 -4.68 13.64 -0.68
CA SER A 173 -5.95 14.31 -1.06
C SER A 173 -6.45 15.29 0.02
N ALA A 174 -6.25 14.95 1.30
CA ALA A 174 -6.64 15.76 2.45
C ALA A 174 -5.60 16.83 2.80
N LEU A 175 -4.31 16.54 2.57
CA LEU A 175 -3.18 17.39 2.91
C LEU A 175 -2.78 18.39 1.81
N LEU A 176 -3.30 18.22 0.59
CA LEU A 176 -3.14 19.17 -0.52
C LEU A 176 -4.48 19.72 -1.05
N PRO A 177 -5.32 20.35 -0.22
CA PRO A 177 -6.57 20.94 -0.67
C PRO A 177 -6.33 22.35 -1.23
N ALA A 178 -6.50 22.52 -2.55
CA ALA A 178 -6.38 23.83 -3.20
C ALA A 178 -7.66 24.14 -3.99
N PRO A 179 -8.78 24.55 -3.34
CA PRO A 179 -10.00 24.92 -4.05
C PRO A 179 -9.75 26.10 -4.99
N ILE A 180 -10.53 26.19 -6.07
CA ILE A 180 -10.41 27.27 -7.05
C ILE A 180 -11.38 28.40 -6.67
N PRO A 181 -10.92 29.65 -6.47
CA PRO A 181 -11.79 30.79 -6.26
C PRO A 181 -12.83 30.99 -7.39
N PRO A 182 -14.09 31.29 -7.04
CA PRO A 182 -14.56 31.66 -5.70
C PRO A 182 -14.99 30.47 -4.81
N ILE A 183 -14.70 29.22 -5.18
CA ILE A 183 -15.04 28.05 -4.34
C ILE A 183 -14.28 28.10 -3.02
N SER A 184 -15.01 28.00 -1.92
CA SER A 184 -14.45 27.81 -0.58
C SER A 184 -14.08 26.35 -0.33
N LEU A 185 -13.19 26.11 0.65
CA LEU A 185 -12.86 24.75 1.09
C LEU A 185 -14.11 23.98 1.53
N GLN A 186 -15.01 24.64 2.24
CA GLN A 186 -16.24 24.04 2.75
C GLN A 186 -17.16 23.57 1.60
N GLU A 187 -17.36 24.40 0.57
CA GLU A 187 -18.16 24.01 -0.59
C GLU A 187 -17.55 22.81 -1.33
N LYS A 188 -16.23 22.79 -1.51
CA LYS A 188 -15.52 21.66 -2.12
C LYS A 188 -15.70 20.37 -1.32
N LEU A 189 -15.60 20.45 0.01
CA LEU A 189 -15.83 19.33 0.91
C LEU A 189 -17.27 18.83 0.82
N ASP A 190 -18.25 19.73 0.80
CA ASP A 190 -19.67 19.37 0.78
C ASP A 190 -20.05 18.67 -0.53
N VAL A 191 -19.58 19.16 -1.69
CA VAL A 191 -19.79 18.47 -2.98
C VAL A 191 -19.18 17.06 -2.95
N THR A 192 -17.96 16.94 -2.44
CA THR A 192 -17.26 15.65 -2.34
C THR A 192 -17.98 14.68 -1.41
N ARG A 193 -18.45 15.15 -0.25
CA ARG A 193 -19.19 14.33 0.73
C ARG A 193 -20.52 13.84 0.17
N ARG A 194 -21.25 14.70 -0.56
CA ARG A 194 -22.52 14.32 -1.20
C ARG A 194 -22.33 13.25 -2.26
N LEU A 195 -21.28 13.36 -3.08
CA LEU A 195 -20.94 12.32 -4.06
C LEU A 195 -20.60 11.00 -3.36
N ALA A 196 -19.75 11.04 -2.34
CA ALA A 196 -19.36 9.83 -1.60
C ALA A 196 -20.58 9.17 -0.92
N GLY A 197 -21.44 9.97 -0.28
CA GLY A 197 -22.68 9.48 0.35
C GLY A 197 -23.72 8.96 -0.65
N ALA A 198 -23.61 9.34 -1.93
CA ALA A 198 -24.45 8.82 -3.00
C ALA A 198 -23.87 7.56 -3.67
N GLY A 199 -22.74 7.03 -3.17
CA GLY A 199 -22.10 5.84 -3.70
C GLY A 199 -21.24 6.08 -4.95
N ALA A 200 -20.71 7.30 -5.13
CA ALA A 200 -19.76 7.57 -6.21
C ALA A 200 -18.49 6.73 -6.05
N THR A 201 -18.03 6.16 -7.16
CA THR A 201 -16.74 5.45 -7.22
C THR A 201 -15.58 6.39 -6.96
N ILE A 202 -14.41 5.85 -6.59
CA ILE A 202 -13.22 6.67 -6.34
C ILE A 202 -12.76 7.43 -7.58
N GLN A 203 -12.95 6.84 -8.76
CA GLN A 203 -12.66 7.46 -10.05
C GLN A 203 -13.57 8.68 -10.26
N GLU A 204 -14.89 8.53 -10.10
CA GLU A 204 -15.85 9.63 -10.22
C GLU A 204 -15.61 10.76 -9.21
N LEU A 205 -15.32 10.39 -7.96
CA LEU A 205 -14.93 11.34 -6.92
C LEU A 205 -13.68 12.13 -7.34
N ASN A 206 -12.67 11.45 -7.87
CA ASN A 206 -11.43 12.08 -8.30
C ASN A 206 -11.63 12.97 -9.53
N THR A 207 -12.48 12.59 -10.49
CA THR A 207 -12.86 13.43 -11.64
C THR A 207 -13.39 14.78 -11.16
N VAL A 208 -14.36 14.79 -10.23
CA VAL A 208 -14.90 16.04 -9.68
C VAL A 208 -13.88 16.77 -8.80
N ARG A 209 -13.12 16.06 -7.95
CA ARG A 209 -12.10 16.67 -7.08
C ARG A 209 -11.02 17.40 -7.87
N ARG A 210 -10.57 16.84 -9.00
CA ARG A 210 -9.60 17.47 -9.92
C ARG A 210 -10.19 18.75 -10.51
N ALA A 211 -11.44 18.71 -11.00
CA ALA A 211 -12.14 19.86 -11.57
C ALA A 211 -12.26 21.06 -10.62
N LEU A 212 -12.33 20.78 -9.31
CA LEU A 212 -12.46 21.79 -8.26
C LEU A 212 -11.12 22.12 -7.58
N SER A 213 -9.96 21.80 -8.18
CA SER A 213 -8.66 22.03 -7.57
C SER A 213 -7.62 22.70 -8.47
N PHE A 214 -6.80 23.60 -7.91
CA PHE A 214 -5.63 24.15 -8.60
C PHE A 214 -4.47 23.16 -8.72
N LEU A 215 -4.21 22.34 -7.68
CA LEU A 215 -3.00 21.52 -7.61
C LEU A 215 -3.17 20.06 -8.03
N LYS A 216 -4.40 19.57 -8.17
CA LYS A 216 -4.68 18.17 -8.57
C LYS A 216 -4.69 18.04 -10.09
N GLY A 217 -4.61 16.81 -10.61
CA GLY A 217 -4.66 16.54 -12.06
C GLY A 217 -3.56 17.24 -12.87
N GLY A 218 -2.33 17.21 -12.36
CA GLY A 218 -1.14 17.80 -12.98
C GLY A 218 -0.91 19.27 -12.61
N GLY A 219 -1.80 19.86 -11.80
CA GLY A 219 -1.73 21.27 -11.47
C GLY A 219 -0.46 21.68 -10.71
N LEU A 220 0.06 20.85 -9.80
CA LEU A 220 1.32 21.15 -9.12
C LEU A 220 2.50 21.17 -10.09
N ALA A 221 2.60 20.16 -10.97
CA ALA A 221 3.63 20.14 -12.00
C ALA A 221 3.50 21.30 -12.97
N HIS A 222 2.27 21.74 -13.28
CA HIS A 222 2.05 22.93 -14.09
C HIS A 222 2.56 24.20 -13.40
N TYR A 223 2.25 24.42 -12.13
CA TYR A 223 2.74 25.59 -11.40
C TYR A 223 4.27 25.61 -11.26
N ALA A 224 4.91 24.44 -11.27
CA ALA A 224 6.37 24.32 -11.24
C ALA A 224 7.03 24.60 -12.59
N HIS A 225 6.28 24.62 -13.70
CA HIS A 225 6.85 24.85 -15.03
C HIS A 225 7.47 26.26 -15.11
N PRO A 226 8.71 26.42 -15.64
CA PRO A 226 9.46 25.47 -16.48
C PRO A 226 10.44 24.52 -15.75
N ALA A 227 10.47 24.51 -14.41
CA ALA A 227 11.38 23.66 -13.64
C ALA A 227 11.20 22.16 -13.91
N GLN A 228 12.26 21.38 -13.67
CA GLN A 228 12.17 19.93 -13.67
C GLN A 228 11.47 19.46 -12.38
N VAL A 229 10.59 18.47 -12.49
CA VAL A 229 9.80 17.94 -11.37
C VAL A 229 10.09 16.45 -11.21
N ILE A 230 10.45 16.03 -10.00
CA ILE A 230 10.64 14.63 -9.64
C ILE A 230 9.67 14.30 -8.51
N ALA A 231 8.73 13.40 -8.74
CA ALA A 231 7.82 12.92 -7.71
C ALA A 231 8.27 11.55 -7.19
N LEU A 232 8.53 11.45 -5.89
CA LEU A 232 8.76 10.19 -5.18
C LEU A 232 7.50 9.80 -4.42
N ILE A 233 6.96 8.64 -4.75
CA ILE A 233 5.61 8.24 -4.36
C ILE A 233 5.66 6.97 -3.51
N LEU A 234 5.10 7.05 -2.30
CA LEU A 234 4.75 5.90 -1.47
C LEU A 234 3.24 5.62 -1.64
N SER A 235 2.91 4.57 -2.37
CA SER A 235 1.55 4.26 -2.80
C SER A 235 0.78 3.43 -1.75
N ASP A 236 -0.39 3.94 -1.36
CA ASP A 236 -1.41 3.23 -0.56
C ASP A 236 -2.65 2.86 -1.39
N VAL A 237 -2.50 2.72 -2.72
CA VAL A 237 -3.61 2.43 -3.65
C VAL A 237 -3.30 1.17 -4.44
N ILE A 238 -4.28 0.26 -4.54
CA ILE A 238 -4.16 -0.97 -5.34
C ILE A 238 -3.78 -0.64 -6.78
N GLY A 239 -2.74 -1.32 -7.29
CA GLY A 239 -2.24 -1.17 -8.66
C GLY A 239 -1.35 0.06 -8.90
N ASP A 240 -1.11 0.87 -7.88
CA ASP A 240 -0.26 2.06 -7.92
C ASP A 240 -0.59 3.09 -9.04
N PRO A 241 -1.86 3.35 -9.41
CA PRO A 241 -2.20 4.28 -10.48
C PRO A 241 -1.88 5.73 -10.09
N LEU A 242 -0.89 6.31 -10.77
CA LEU A 242 -0.33 7.63 -10.46
C LEU A 242 -1.38 8.77 -10.48
N ASP A 243 -2.43 8.66 -11.30
CA ASP A 243 -3.48 9.67 -11.41
C ASP A 243 -4.52 9.61 -10.27
N LEU A 244 -4.63 8.48 -9.58
CA LEU A 244 -5.48 8.33 -8.40
C LEU A 244 -4.75 8.72 -7.12
N ILE A 245 -3.44 8.43 -7.03
CA ILE A 245 -2.62 8.76 -5.85
C ILE A 245 -2.62 10.28 -5.64
N ALA A 246 -3.15 10.72 -4.50
CA ALA A 246 -3.36 12.14 -4.16
C ALA A 246 -4.14 12.95 -5.24
N SER A 247 -4.92 12.27 -6.09
CA SER A 247 -5.56 12.84 -7.29
C SER A 247 -4.56 13.41 -8.33
N GLY A 248 -3.39 12.79 -8.45
CA GLY A 248 -2.41 13.00 -9.52
C GLY A 248 -1.90 14.44 -9.67
N PRO A 249 -1.36 15.10 -8.62
CA PRO A 249 -0.92 16.49 -8.70
C PRO A 249 0.25 16.73 -9.68
N THR A 250 1.03 15.69 -9.96
CA THR A 250 2.17 15.69 -10.90
C THR A 250 1.90 14.87 -12.18
N VAL A 251 0.67 14.39 -12.35
CA VAL A 251 0.26 13.59 -13.50
C VAL A 251 -0.74 14.38 -14.31
N ARG A 252 -0.40 14.67 -15.57
CA ARG A 252 -1.33 15.36 -16.47
C ARG A 252 -2.56 14.48 -16.66
N SER A 253 -3.72 15.08 -16.41
CA SER A 253 -5.01 14.46 -16.65
C SER A 253 -5.74 15.30 -17.67
N ASP A 254 -6.10 14.69 -18.80
CA ASP A 254 -7.08 15.28 -19.69
C ASP A 254 -8.42 15.29 -18.95
N MET A 255 -8.94 16.48 -18.66
CA MET A 255 -10.23 16.65 -18.00
C MET A 255 -11.19 17.26 -19.01
N TRP A 256 -12.27 16.53 -19.28
CA TRP A 256 -13.36 16.97 -20.12
C TRP A 256 -14.48 17.51 -19.22
N PRO A 257 -14.87 18.80 -19.34
CA PRO A 257 -15.98 19.36 -18.56
C PRO A 257 -17.27 18.52 -18.64
N GLU A 258 -17.51 17.88 -19.78
CA GLU A 258 -18.64 17.00 -20.04
C GLU A 258 -18.64 15.77 -19.12
N GLU A 259 -17.47 15.20 -18.82
CA GLU A 259 -17.32 14.06 -17.93
C GLU A 259 -17.69 14.44 -16.49
N VAL A 260 -17.19 15.59 -16.03
CA VAL A 260 -17.48 16.12 -14.69
C VAL A 260 -18.99 16.37 -14.53
N LEU A 261 -19.62 16.98 -15.54
CA LEU A 261 -21.05 17.24 -15.55
C LEU A 261 -21.86 15.94 -15.58
N SER A 262 -21.44 14.94 -16.37
CA SER A 262 -22.09 13.62 -16.43
C SER A 262 -22.07 12.90 -15.08
N VAL A 263 -20.95 12.95 -14.36
CA VAL A 263 -20.87 12.41 -12.99
C VAL A 263 -21.84 13.13 -12.07
N LEU A 264 -21.84 14.47 -12.07
CA LEU A 264 -22.72 15.26 -11.21
C LEU A 264 -24.21 15.06 -11.53
N GLU A 265 -24.55 14.81 -12.79
CA GLU A 265 -25.91 14.50 -13.25
C GLU A 265 -26.36 13.11 -12.79
N ARG A 266 -25.49 12.09 -12.93
CA ARG A 266 -25.74 10.71 -12.48
C ARG A 266 -26.18 10.64 -11.03
N TYR A 267 -25.56 11.45 -10.17
CA TYR A 267 -25.88 11.54 -8.75
C TYR A 267 -26.91 12.65 -8.40
N LYS A 268 -27.56 13.25 -9.41
CA LYS A 268 -28.61 14.28 -9.26
C LYS A 268 -28.16 15.52 -8.48
N LEU A 269 -26.87 15.87 -8.55
CA LEU A 269 -26.30 16.97 -7.77
C LEU A 269 -26.33 18.32 -8.48
N LEU A 270 -26.39 18.37 -9.82
CA LEU A 270 -26.27 19.59 -10.63
C LEU A 270 -27.11 20.77 -10.11
N ASN A 271 -28.38 20.53 -9.78
CA ASN A 271 -29.28 21.58 -9.31
C ASN A 271 -28.91 22.12 -7.92
N SER A 272 -28.34 21.26 -7.07
CA SER A 272 -27.98 21.53 -5.68
C SER A 272 -26.57 22.11 -5.49
N LEU A 273 -25.82 22.31 -6.57
CA LEU A 273 -24.44 22.81 -6.50
C LEU A 273 -24.42 24.30 -6.07
N PRO A 274 -23.44 24.69 -5.23
CA PRO A 274 -23.18 26.10 -4.94
C PRO A 274 -22.93 26.93 -6.21
N ALA A 275 -23.27 28.21 -6.19
CA ALA A 275 -23.08 29.11 -7.33
C ALA A 275 -21.61 29.22 -7.75
N SER A 276 -20.69 29.26 -6.78
CA SER A 276 -19.23 29.27 -6.98
C SER A 276 -18.75 28.04 -7.78
N VAL A 277 -19.29 26.86 -7.48
CA VAL A 277 -18.95 25.60 -8.15
C VAL A 277 -19.51 25.61 -9.57
N LYS A 278 -20.75 26.04 -9.77
CA LYS A 278 -21.36 26.18 -11.10
C LYS A 278 -20.55 27.14 -11.98
N GLU A 279 -20.12 28.28 -11.42
CA GLU A 279 -19.28 29.24 -12.13
C GLU A 279 -17.95 28.62 -12.56
N VAL A 280 -17.24 27.96 -11.66
CA VAL A 280 -15.95 27.32 -11.95
C VAL A 280 -16.07 26.23 -13.01
N LEU A 281 -17.12 25.41 -12.97
CA LEU A 281 -17.38 24.36 -13.96
C LEU A 281 -17.86 24.92 -15.32
N GLY A 282 -18.45 26.12 -15.34
CA GLY A 282 -18.91 26.79 -16.55
C GLY A 282 -17.81 27.51 -17.35
N ARG A 283 -16.57 27.57 -16.85
CA ARG A 283 -15.45 28.21 -17.55
C ARG A 283 -15.01 27.33 -18.75
N PRO A 284 -14.77 27.90 -19.95
CA PRO A 284 -14.50 27.11 -21.16
C PRO A 284 -13.14 26.40 -21.15
N GLY A 285 -13.13 25.09 -21.47
CA GLY A 285 -11.96 24.28 -21.88
C GLY A 285 -10.87 24.05 -20.81
N PRO A 286 -9.99 23.02 -20.97
CA PRO A 286 -9.07 22.64 -19.90
C PRO A 286 -8.11 23.78 -19.58
N ARG A 287 -8.00 24.12 -18.30
CA ARG A 287 -7.24 25.26 -17.77
C ARG A 287 -5.77 25.30 -18.17
N TRP A 288 -5.25 24.18 -18.66
CA TRP A 288 -3.85 23.97 -18.99
C TRP A 288 -3.57 23.91 -20.50
N ARG A 289 -4.54 24.25 -21.37
CA ARG A 289 -4.26 24.43 -22.80
C ARG A 289 -3.59 25.78 -23.04
N GLU A 290 -2.27 25.76 -23.16
CA GLU A 290 -1.57 26.68 -24.05
C GLU A 290 -0.70 25.87 -25.02
N ASN A 291 -0.99 26.08 -26.31
CA ASN A 291 -0.31 25.62 -27.53
C ASN A 291 -0.22 24.11 -27.84
N LYS A 292 -0.96 23.74 -28.90
CA LYS A 292 -0.87 22.47 -29.64
C LYS A 292 0.49 22.23 -30.33
N ASP A 293 1.39 23.22 -30.34
CA ASP A 293 2.69 23.13 -31.01
C ASP A 293 3.81 22.57 -30.10
N GLU A 294 3.59 22.41 -28.78
CA GLU A 294 4.50 21.65 -27.90
C GLU A 294 4.12 20.16 -27.90
N THR A 295 4.21 19.55 -29.07
CA THR A 295 4.41 18.10 -29.14
C THR A 295 5.81 17.80 -28.57
N ASP A 296 5.90 16.87 -27.63
CA ASP A 296 7.13 16.30 -27.04
C ASP A 296 7.92 17.06 -25.94
N LYS A 297 7.27 17.49 -24.83
CA LYS A 297 7.98 17.64 -23.53
C LYS A 297 7.30 16.90 -22.38
N ALA A 298 7.15 15.59 -22.55
CA ALA A 298 7.02 14.67 -21.43
C ALA A 298 8.32 14.58 -20.57
N GLU A 299 9.37 15.33 -20.93
CA GLU A 299 10.70 15.27 -20.32
C GLU A 299 10.83 15.98 -18.96
N ASN A 300 9.93 16.90 -18.60
CA ASN A 300 10.12 17.71 -17.40
C ASN A 300 9.57 17.09 -16.10
N VAL A 301 8.82 15.98 -16.16
CA VAL A 301 8.23 15.36 -14.97
C VAL A 301 8.57 13.87 -14.88
N LEU A 302 9.34 13.49 -13.88
CA LEU A 302 9.59 12.09 -13.52
C LEU A 302 8.69 11.71 -12.34
N ASN A 303 7.80 10.73 -12.51
CA ASN A 303 7.05 10.13 -11.41
C ASN A 303 7.63 8.74 -11.10
N ALA A 304 8.08 8.52 -9.86
CA ALA A 304 8.66 7.27 -9.41
C ALA A 304 7.90 6.74 -8.18
N VAL A 305 7.29 5.56 -8.31
CA VAL A 305 6.75 4.82 -7.16
C VAL A 305 7.92 4.14 -6.48
N ILE A 306 8.31 4.64 -5.31
CA ILE A 306 9.46 4.17 -4.55
C ILE A 306 9.08 3.20 -3.43
N GLY A 307 7.79 3.15 -3.07
CA GLY A 307 7.25 2.14 -2.18
C GLY A 307 5.81 1.80 -2.54
N SER A 308 5.50 0.50 -2.54
CA SER A 308 4.17 -0.03 -2.78
C SER A 308 4.03 -1.42 -2.17
N ASN A 309 2.81 -1.97 -2.22
CA ASN A 309 2.53 -3.31 -1.73
C ASN A 309 3.37 -4.37 -2.48
N SER A 310 3.49 -4.23 -3.81
CA SER A 310 4.32 -5.10 -4.63
C SER A 310 5.78 -5.12 -4.16
N LEU A 311 6.35 -3.98 -3.79
CA LEU A 311 7.71 -3.91 -3.24
C LEU A 311 7.80 -4.64 -1.88
N ALA A 312 6.82 -4.40 -0.99
CA ALA A 312 6.74 -5.06 0.31
C ALA A 312 6.68 -6.60 0.16
N LEU A 313 5.83 -7.12 -0.74
CA LEU A 313 5.71 -8.56 -0.99
C LEU A 313 6.98 -9.17 -1.59
N ASN A 314 7.67 -8.47 -2.47
CA ASN A 314 8.95 -8.94 -3.01
C ASN A 314 10.02 -9.07 -1.91
N CYS A 315 10.09 -8.11 -0.99
CA CYS A 315 10.98 -8.15 0.15
C CYS A 315 10.61 -9.26 1.15
N ALA A 316 9.31 -9.40 1.46
CA ALA A 316 8.78 -10.50 2.23
C ALA A 316 9.13 -11.87 1.60
N GLY A 317 9.06 -11.98 0.28
CA GLY A 317 9.44 -13.19 -0.46
C GLY A 317 10.92 -13.52 -0.34
N ARG A 318 11.81 -12.52 -0.35
CA ARG A 318 13.24 -12.72 -0.05
C ARG A 318 13.43 -13.24 1.36
N ARG A 319 12.76 -12.64 2.35
CA ARG A 319 12.82 -13.09 3.74
C ARG A 319 12.29 -14.51 3.93
N ALA A 320 11.16 -14.84 3.30
CA ALA A 320 10.60 -16.19 3.31
C ALA A 320 11.60 -17.23 2.77
N ARG A 321 12.35 -16.90 1.71
CA ARG A 321 13.42 -17.75 1.17
C ARG A 321 14.54 -17.98 2.18
N GLU A 322 14.99 -16.94 2.88
CA GLU A 322 16.01 -17.05 3.94
C GLU A 322 15.54 -17.92 5.12
N LEU A 323 14.23 -17.90 5.41
CA LEU A 323 13.59 -18.73 6.43
C LEU A 323 13.30 -20.17 5.98
N GLY A 324 13.69 -20.52 4.74
CA GLY A 324 13.59 -21.87 4.19
C GLY A 324 12.26 -22.20 3.51
N PHE A 325 11.48 -21.19 3.12
CA PHE A 325 10.25 -21.38 2.35
C PHE A 325 10.47 -21.13 0.85
N ARG A 326 9.66 -21.77 0.01
CA ARG A 326 9.47 -21.38 -1.40
C ARG A 326 8.47 -20.22 -1.44
N PRO A 327 8.89 -18.96 -1.72
CA PRO A 327 7.96 -17.85 -1.81
C PRO A 327 7.16 -17.91 -3.12
N VAL A 328 5.86 -17.63 -3.03
CA VAL A 328 4.97 -17.41 -4.18
C VAL A 328 4.16 -16.17 -3.89
N ILE A 329 4.28 -15.15 -4.74
CA ILE A 329 3.43 -13.97 -4.67
C ILE A 329 2.16 -14.28 -5.46
N LEU A 330 1.02 -14.28 -4.78
CA LEU A 330 -0.31 -14.55 -5.33
C LEU A 330 -0.89 -13.30 -6.00
N SER A 331 -0.94 -12.17 -5.30
CA SER A 331 -1.42 -10.89 -5.85
C SER A 331 -1.10 -9.75 -4.89
N PRO A 332 -0.69 -8.56 -5.36
CA PRO A 332 -0.64 -7.32 -4.57
C PRO A 332 -1.98 -6.54 -4.59
N GLY A 333 -3.02 -7.10 -5.22
CA GLY A 333 -4.31 -6.44 -5.46
C GLY A 333 -5.51 -7.15 -4.86
N VAL A 334 -5.33 -7.95 -3.81
CA VAL A 334 -6.44 -8.60 -3.10
C VAL A 334 -7.43 -7.55 -2.61
N CYS A 335 -8.70 -7.68 -2.96
CA CYS A 335 -9.74 -6.72 -2.62
C CYS A 335 -11.08 -7.43 -2.41
N GLY A 336 -12.11 -6.65 -2.09
CA GLY A 336 -13.46 -7.18 -1.87
C GLY A 336 -13.68 -7.71 -0.45
N ASP A 337 -14.85 -8.32 -0.24
CA ASP A 337 -15.33 -8.68 1.09
C ASP A 337 -14.50 -9.81 1.74
N VAL A 338 -14.16 -9.65 3.02
CA VAL A 338 -13.36 -10.62 3.79
C VAL A 338 -13.95 -12.04 3.81
N ARG A 339 -15.26 -12.23 3.59
CA ARG A 339 -15.88 -13.57 3.44
C ARG A 339 -15.38 -14.29 2.19
N SER A 340 -15.37 -13.61 1.04
CA SER A 340 -14.87 -14.19 -0.21
C SER A 340 -13.35 -14.39 -0.18
N VAL A 341 -12.63 -13.41 0.39
CA VAL A 341 -11.17 -13.47 0.53
C VAL A 341 -10.77 -14.65 1.45
N SER A 342 -11.44 -14.82 2.59
CA SER A 342 -11.17 -15.93 3.51
C SER A 342 -11.45 -17.28 2.88
N ARG A 343 -12.54 -17.41 2.12
CA ARG A 343 -12.87 -18.63 1.37
C ARG A 343 -11.76 -19.00 0.38
N LEU A 344 -11.23 -18.03 -0.37
CA LEU A 344 -10.10 -18.27 -1.28
C LEU A 344 -8.88 -18.82 -0.54
N TYR A 345 -8.46 -18.20 0.57
CA TYR A 345 -7.33 -18.70 1.37
C TYR A 345 -7.57 -20.08 1.97
N GLY A 346 -8.80 -20.33 2.44
CA GLY A 346 -9.24 -21.65 2.90
C GLY A 346 -9.02 -22.72 1.84
N LEU A 347 -9.55 -22.49 0.64
CA LEU A 347 -9.40 -23.40 -0.49
C LEU A 347 -7.94 -23.64 -0.88
N LEU A 348 -7.12 -22.57 -0.90
CA LEU A 348 -5.68 -22.69 -1.17
C LEU A 348 -4.94 -23.48 -0.09
N ALA A 349 -5.30 -23.29 1.19
CA ALA A 349 -4.74 -24.04 2.31
C ALA A 349 -5.08 -25.53 2.21
N HIS A 350 -6.35 -25.87 1.94
CA HIS A 350 -6.80 -27.25 1.71
C HIS A 350 -6.10 -27.88 0.50
N PHE A 351 -6.03 -27.14 -0.61
CA PHE A 351 -5.35 -27.58 -1.84
C PHE A 351 -3.87 -27.88 -1.58
N GLY A 352 -3.18 -27.00 -0.87
CA GLY A 352 -1.75 -27.13 -0.57
C GLY A 352 -1.41 -28.14 0.53
N CYS A 353 -2.35 -28.44 1.44
CA CYS A 353 -2.14 -29.41 2.52
C CYS A 353 -2.63 -30.83 2.19
N SER A 354 -3.39 -31.00 1.11
CA SER A 354 -3.88 -32.32 0.69
C SER A 354 -2.73 -33.24 0.28
N ARG A 355 -2.73 -34.47 0.80
CA ARG A 355 -1.74 -35.50 0.41
C ARG A 355 -2.03 -36.11 -0.95
N GLU A 356 -3.30 -36.16 -1.32
CA GLU A 356 -3.79 -36.65 -2.60
C GLU A 356 -4.14 -35.47 -3.50
N GLU A 357 -4.33 -35.74 -4.79
CA GLU A 357 -4.84 -34.71 -5.69
C GLU A 357 -6.21 -34.21 -5.18
N PRO A 358 -6.35 -32.90 -4.87
CA PRO A 358 -7.58 -32.38 -4.33
C PRO A 358 -8.72 -32.50 -5.36
N PRO A 359 -9.98 -32.64 -4.91
CA PRO A 359 -11.12 -32.74 -5.80
C PRO A 359 -11.17 -31.59 -6.83
N PRO A 360 -11.51 -31.84 -8.10
CA PRO A 360 -11.57 -30.80 -9.14
C PRO A 360 -12.44 -29.60 -8.78
N GLU A 361 -13.44 -29.81 -7.93
CA GLU A 361 -14.36 -28.79 -7.42
C GLU A 361 -13.62 -27.70 -6.64
N ILE A 362 -12.57 -28.05 -5.87
CA ILE A 362 -11.75 -27.07 -5.14
C ILE A 362 -11.05 -26.15 -6.12
N ALA A 363 -10.40 -26.72 -7.14
CA ALA A 363 -9.70 -25.93 -8.15
C ALA A 363 -10.66 -25.04 -8.96
N ALA A 364 -11.84 -25.57 -9.31
CA ALA A 364 -12.88 -24.80 -9.99
C ALA A 364 -13.39 -23.64 -9.14
N GLU A 365 -13.59 -23.84 -7.84
CA GLU A 365 -14.03 -22.78 -6.91
C GLU A 365 -12.95 -21.71 -6.72
N VAL A 366 -11.68 -22.10 -6.61
CA VAL A 366 -10.53 -21.17 -6.56
C VAL A 366 -10.52 -20.26 -7.79
N LEU A 367 -10.64 -20.85 -8.99
CA LEU A 367 -10.63 -20.10 -10.26
C LEU A 367 -11.85 -19.20 -10.43
N ARG A 368 -12.99 -19.58 -9.84
CA ARG A 368 -14.20 -18.75 -9.84
C ARG A 368 -14.06 -17.55 -8.89
N LEU A 369 -13.58 -17.79 -7.66
CA LEU A 369 -13.49 -16.77 -6.61
C LEU A 369 -12.36 -15.77 -6.83
N GLY A 370 -11.21 -16.20 -7.34
CA GLY A 370 -10.03 -15.33 -7.42
C GLY A 370 -10.28 -13.97 -8.10
N PRO A 371 -10.90 -13.93 -9.30
CA PRO A 371 -11.21 -12.66 -9.95
C PRO A 371 -12.18 -11.76 -9.15
N GLU A 372 -13.09 -12.35 -8.36
CA GLU A 372 -14.02 -11.60 -7.49
C GLU A 372 -13.28 -10.87 -6.36
N VAL A 373 -12.06 -11.32 -6.01
CA VAL A 373 -11.25 -10.78 -4.92
C VAL A 373 -9.91 -10.19 -5.38
N GLY A 374 -9.80 -9.81 -6.66
CA GLY A 374 -8.61 -9.12 -7.19
C GLY A 374 -7.38 -10.02 -7.38
N VAL A 375 -7.58 -11.33 -7.57
CA VAL A 375 -6.53 -12.28 -7.94
C VAL A 375 -6.77 -12.79 -9.36
N GLU A 376 -5.83 -12.52 -10.25
CA GLU A 376 -5.93 -12.92 -11.65
C GLU A 376 -5.91 -14.44 -11.84
N SER A 377 -6.65 -14.95 -12.82
CA SER A 377 -6.74 -16.39 -13.07
C SER A 377 -5.39 -17.03 -13.38
N TRP A 378 -4.47 -16.29 -14.02
CA TRP A 378 -3.13 -16.80 -14.31
C TRP A 378 -2.28 -16.96 -13.03
N ASP A 379 -2.42 -16.05 -12.06
CA ASP A 379 -1.74 -16.12 -10.76
C ASP A 379 -2.26 -17.31 -9.94
N LEU A 380 -3.57 -17.59 -10.00
CA LEU A 380 -4.19 -18.75 -9.37
C LEU A 380 -3.66 -20.06 -9.96
N CYS A 381 -3.67 -20.18 -11.29
CA CYS A 381 -3.16 -21.36 -11.99
C CYS A 381 -1.69 -21.61 -11.64
N ARG A 382 -0.85 -20.58 -11.69
CA ARG A 382 0.56 -20.64 -11.31
C ARG A 382 0.72 -21.08 -9.85
N THR A 383 -0.06 -20.51 -8.94
CA THR A 383 0.00 -20.84 -7.52
C THR A 383 -0.39 -22.29 -7.27
N MET A 384 -1.51 -22.75 -7.85
CA MET A 384 -1.96 -24.14 -7.73
C MET A 384 -0.95 -25.12 -8.35
N GLN A 385 -0.30 -24.77 -9.46
CA GLN A 385 0.79 -25.58 -10.01
C GLN A 385 1.94 -25.72 -9.01
N VAL A 386 2.42 -24.61 -8.43
CA VAL A 386 3.51 -24.65 -7.44
C VAL A 386 3.13 -25.46 -6.20
N LEU A 387 1.90 -25.31 -5.71
CA LEU A 387 1.38 -26.12 -4.60
C LEU A 387 1.31 -27.60 -4.98
N GLY A 388 0.92 -27.91 -6.21
CA GLY A 388 0.89 -29.27 -6.75
C GLY A 388 2.26 -29.93 -6.85
N GLU A 389 3.26 -29.21 -7.37
CA GLU A 389 4.67 -29.65 -7.41
C GLU A 389 5.21 -29.94 -6.00
N GLY A 390 4.83 -29.11 -5.02
CA GLY A 390 5.18 -29.34 -3.61
C GLY A 390 4.71 -30.70 -3.08
N ARG A 391 3.59 -31.23 -3.59
CA ARG A 391 3.07 -32.56 -3.21
C ARG A 391 3.85 -33.69 -3.87
N THR A 392 4.17 -33.57 -5.16
CA THR A 392 4.75 -34.66 -5.95
C THR A 392 6.26 -34.76 -5.80
N GLU A 393 6.94 -33.63 -5.69
CA GLU A 393 8.40 -33.55 -5.66
C GLU A 393 8.95 -33.30 -4.26
N GLY A 394 8.10 -33.02 -3.27
CA GLY A 394 8.48 -32.93 -1.85
C GLY A 394 9.36 -31.75 -1.54
N TRP A 395 9.22 -30.67 -2.32
CA TRP A 395 9.92 -29.43 -2.07
C TRP A 395 9.49 -28.87 -0.71
N GLY A 396 10.40 -28.10 -0.09
CA GLY A 396 10.20 -27.52 1.23
C GLY A 396 8.94 -26.65 1.35
N ALA A 397 8.63 -26.26 2.59
CA ALA A 397 7.46 -25.44 2.93
C ALA A 397 7.23 -24.27 1.94
N THR A 398 5.98 -24.02 1.56
CA THR A 398 5.61 -22.89 0.68
C THR A 398 5.16 -21.70 1.52
N CYS A 399 5.53 -20.49 1.11
CA CYS A 399 5.02 -19.24 1.66
C CYS A 399 4.26 -18.52 0.55
N LEU A 400 2.93 -18.57 0.60
CA LEU A 400 2.10 -17.75 -0.28
C LEU A 400 2.00 -16.34 0.32
N LEU A 401 2.27 -15.35 -0.50
CA LEU A 401 2.28 -13.94 -0.15
C LEU A 401 1.24 -13.23 -1.00
N ALA A 402 0.42 -12.40 -0.38
CA ALA A 402 -0.46 -11.52 -1.10
C ALA A 402 -0.58 -10.20 -0.32
N GLY A 403 -1.18 -9.21 -0.95
CA GLY A 403 -1.53 -7.97 -0.30
C GLY A 403 -2.59 -7.24 -1.09
N GLY A 404 -3.02 -6.11 -0.57
CA GLY A 404 -4.14 -5.35 -1.10
C GLY A 404 -4.96 -4.76 0.03
N GLU A 405 -6.25 -4.53 -0.19
CA GLU A 405 -7.12 -3.85 0.76
C GLU A 405 -8.54 -4.45 0.76
N PRO A 406 -8.75 -5.59 1.44
CA PRO A 406 -10.07 -6.16 1.64
C PRO A 406 -11.03 -5.21 2.37
N THR A 407 -12.32 -5.50 2.30
CA THR A 407 -13.35 -4.74 3.01
C THR A 407 -14.13 -5.65 3.95
N VAL A 408 -14.64 -5.04 5.03
CA VAL A 408 -15.53 -5.70 5.98
C VAL A 408 -16.86 -4.96 6.03
N GLU A 409 -17.95 -5.70 5.96
CA GLU A 409 -19.28 -5.15 6.16
C GLU A 409 -19.53 -4.93 7.66
N LEU A 410 -19.79 -3.67 8.04
CA LEU A 410 -20.08 -3.31 9.43
C LEU A 410 -21.56 -3.54 9.74
N THR A 411 -21.84 -4.55 10.55
CA THR A 411 -23.18 -4.90 11.05
C THR A 411 -23.33 -4.70 12.57
N GLY A 412 -22.23 -4.63 13.30
CA GLY A 412 -22.19 -4.47 14.77
C GLY A 412 -21.47 -3.22 15.26
N ASN A 413 -21.27 -3.15 16.58
CA ASN A 413 -20.58 -2.05 17.27
C ASN A 413 -19.29 -2.50 17.97
N GLY A 414 -18.78 -3.68 17.61
CA GLY A 414 -17.55 -4.24 18.14
C GLY A 414 -16.30 -3.46 17.75
N ARG A 415 -15.16 -3.90 18.29
CA ARG A 415 -13.84 -3.39 17.93
C ARG A 415 -13.09 -4.45 17.13
N GLY A 416 -12.50 -4.04 16.03
CA GLY A 416 -11.76 -4.92 15.13
C GLY A 416 -11.46 -4.23 13.81
N GLY A 417 -10.83 -4.96 12.91
CA GLY A 417 -10.60 -4.51 11.55
C GLY A 417 -10.61 -5.68 10.56
N ARG A 418 -10.39 -5.34 9.28
CA ARG A 418 -10.47 -6.28 8.16
C ARG A 418 -9.42 -7.38 8.27
N ASN A 419 -8.20 -7.08 8.75
CA ASN A 419 -7.13 -8.07 8.86
C ASN A 419 -7.41 -9.07 9.99
N GLN A 420 -7.90 -8.59 11.14
CA GLN A 420 -8.31 -9.42 12.26
C GLN A 420 -9.52 -10.28 11.86
N GLU A 421 -10.55 -9.71 11.25
CA GLU A 421 -11.70 -10.49 10.81
C GLU A 421 -11.32 -11.51 9.72
N LEU A 422 -10.45 -11.13 8.78
CA LEU A 422 -9.92 -12.05 7.76
C LEU A 422 -9.17 -13.22 8.41
N ALA A 423 -8.28 -12.97 9.38
CA ALA A 423 -7.58 -14.03 10.10
C ALA A 423 -8.54 -14.94 10.88
N LEU A 424 -9.56 -14.37 11.53
CA LEU A 424 -10.59 -15.17 12.23
C LEU A 424 -11.32 -16.10 11.26
N ARG A 425 -11.77 -15.57 10.10
CA ARG A 425 -12.50 -16.35 9.09
C ARG A 425 -11.62 -17.41 8.41
N VAL A 426 -10.36 -17.08 8.09
CA VAL A 426 -9.43 -18.07 7.50
C VAL A 426 -9.13 -19.21 8.47
N GLY A 427 -9.02 -18.94 9.78
CA GLY A 427 -8.87 -19.99 10.78
C GLY A 427 -10.06 -20.97 10.81
N LEU A 428 -11.28 -20.45 10.60
CA LEU A 428 -12.48 -21.29 10.46
C LEU A 428 -12.46 -22.13 9.19
N GLU A 429 -12.04 -21.55 8.06
CA GLU A 429 -11.90 -22.29 6.80
C GLU A 429 -10.81 -23.38 6.88
N MET A 430 -9.76 -23.17 7.68
CA MET A 430 -8.68 -24.14 7.91
C MET A 430 -9.01 -25.21 8.95
N ARG A 431 -10.21 -25.19 9.55
CA ARG A 431 -10.61 -26.17 10.56
C ARG A 431 -10.47 -27.60 10.03
N GLY A 432 -9.90 -28.47 10.85
CA GLY A 432 -9.68 -29.89 10.51
C GLY A 432 -8.37 -30.16 9.76
N LEU A 433 -7.64 -29.13 9.33
CA LEU A 433 -6.25 -29.29 8.91
C LEU A 433 -5.36 -29.58 10.11
N GLN A 434 -4.18 -30.15 9.87
CA GLN A 434 -3.21 -30.43 10.93
C GLN A 434 -2.76 -29.12 11.62
N LEU A 435 -2.31 -29.22 12.87
CA LEU A 435 -1.72 -28.08 13.57
C LEU A 435 -0.25 -27.88 13.17
N PRO A 436 0.29 -26.65 13.27
CA PRO A 436 1.71 -26.40 13.10
C PRO A 436 2.57 -27.31 14.02
N PRO A 437 3.75 -27.77 13.55
CA PRO A 437 4.42 -27.41 12.30
C PRO A 437 3.96 -28.25 11.09
N LYS A 438 2.92 -29.08 11.22
CA LYS A 438 2.48 -30.01 10.16
C LYS A 438 1.27 -29.53 9.37
N GLY A 439 0.60 -28.46 9.80
CA GLY A 439 -0.37 -27.76 8.97
C GLY A 439 -0.11 -26.27 8.86
N PRO A 440 -1.02 -25.55 8.19
CA PRO A 440 -0.78 -24.20 7.72
C PRO A 440 -0.91 -23.16 8.82
N VAL A 441 -0.27 -22.02 8.60
CA VAL A 441 -0.40 -20.80 9.41
C VAL A 441 -0.76 -19.65 8.48
N PHE A 442 -1.75 -18.84 8.86
CA PHE A 442 -2.15 -17.64 8.14
C PHE A 442 -1.98 -16.40 9.00
N LEU A 443 -1.33 -15.38 8.47
CA LEU A 443 -1.20 -14.05 9.08
C LEU A 443 -1.76 -13.00 8.11
N SER A 444 -2.52 -12.05 8.64
CA SER A 444 -2.97 -10.85 7.94
C SER A 444 -2.58 -9.64 8.75
N GLY A 445 -2.02 -8.60 8.12
CA GLY A 445 -1.69 -7.36 8.81
C GLY A 445 -1.66 -6.11 7.93
N GLY A 446 -2.14 -4.99 8.47
CA GLY A 446 -1.99 -3.66 7.90
C GLY A 446 -0.56 -3.14 8.07
N THR A 447 0.04 -2.65 6.99
CA THR A 447 1.43 -2.15 7.02
C THR A 447 1.59 -0.84 7.80
N ASP A 448 0.50 -0.16 8.12
CA ASP A 448 0.46 1.02 9.00
C ASP A 448 0.51 0.70 10.51
N GLY A 449 0.53 -0.60 10.83
CA GLY A 449 0.65 -1.07 12.20
C GLY A 449 -0.68 -1.10 12.97
N GLN A 450 -1.80 -0.79 12.31
CA GLN A 450 -3.13 -0.75 12.91
C GLN A 450 -4.16 -1.42 11.99
N ASP A 451 -5.24 -1.93 12.57
CA ASP A 451 -6.34 -2.55 11.84
C ASP A 451 -7.65 -2.16 12.52
N GLY A 452 -8.43 -1.32 11.82
CA GLY A 452 -9.57 -0.63 12.42
C GLY A 452 -9.16 0.30 13.58
N PRO A 453 -10.05 0.59 14.53
CA PRO A 453 -9.77 1.42 15.71
C PRO A 453 -9.09 0.62 16.83
N THR A 454 -7.97 -0.03 16.50
CA THR A 454 -7.25 -0.94 17.40
C THR A 454 -5.74 -0.76 17.29
N GLU A 455 -5.02 -1.17 18.34
CA GLU A 455 -3.55 -1.13 18.42
C GLU A 455 -2.87 -2.31 17.70
N ALA A 456 -3.64 -3.30 17.24
CA ALA A 456 -3.13 -4.42 16.50
C ALA A 456 -3.15 -4.10 15.00
N ALA A 457 -2.12 -4.48 14.27
CA ALA A 457 -2.08 -4.45 12.81
C ALA A 457 -2.94 -5.54 12.18
N GLY A 458 -3.34 -6.56 12.95
CA GLY A 458 -3.98 -7.75 12.41
C GLY A 458 -3.87 -8.92 13.37
N ALA A 459 -3.91 -10.14 12.84
CA ALA A 459 -3.80 -11.36 13.64
C ALA A 459 -3.20 -12.52 12.85
N ILE A 460 -2.82 -13.56 13.58
CA ILE A 460 -2.34 -14.83 13.07
C ILE A 460 -3.21 -15.99 13.55
N THR A 461 -3.40 -16.98 12.70
CA THR A 461 -4.29 -18.11 12.93
C THR A 461 -3.74 -19.41 12.33
N ASP A 462 -4.31 -20.53 12.76
CA ASP A 462 -4.08 -21.86 12.20
C ASP A 462 -5.37 -22.71 12.31
N GLY A 463 -5.28 -23.99 11.91
CA GLY A 463 -6.43 -24.91 11.93
C GLY A 463 -6.97 -25.26 13.33
N GLY A 464 -6.30 -24.84 14.41
CA GLY A 464 -6.69 -25.06 15.80
C GLY A 464 -7.56 -23.97 16.41
N LEU A 465 -7.69 -22.82 15.73
CA LEU A 465 -8.39 -21.63 16.24
C LEU A 465 -9.77 -21.95 16.83
N TYR A 466 -10.57 -22.75 16.11
CA TYR A 466 -11.94 -23.07 16.52
C TYR A 466 -11.97 -23.86 17.83
N GLU A 467 -11.16 -24.91 17.93
CA GLU A 467 -11.16 -25.78 19.12
C GLU A 467 -10.55 -25.09 20.34
N GLU A 468 -9.60 -24.19 20.11
CA GLU A 468 -9.04 -23.33 21.14
C GLU A 468 -10.06 -22.32 21.68
N ALA A 469 -10.78 -21.63 20.80
CA ALA A 469 -11.84 -20.71 21.17
C ALA A 469 -12.96 -21.43 21.94
N LEU A 470 -13.33 -22.63 21.51
CA LEU A 470 -14.32 -23.47 22.19
C LEU A 470 -13.86 -23.85 23.60
N ALA A 471 -12.59 -24.25 23.77
CA ALA A 471 -12.01 -24.57 25.08
C ALA A 471 -12.02 -23.36 26.03
N GLN A 472 -11.89 -22.15 25.48
CA GLN A 472 -11.95 -20.88 26.23
C GLN A 472 -13.38 -20.30 26.33
N LYS A 473 -14.39 -21.02 25.84
CA LYS A 473 -15.82 -20.61 25.86
C LYS A 473 -16.10 -19.29 25.11
N LEU A 474 -15.36 -19.02 24.04
CA LEU A 474 -15.57 -17.87 23.17
C LEU A 474 -16.60 -18.20 22.09
N ASP A 475 -17.62 -17.37 21.93
CA ASP A 475 -18.62 -17.50 20.88
C ASP A 475 -18.18 -16.76 19.60
N ILE A 476 -17.50 -17.49 18.73
CA ILE A 476 -16.94 -16.96 17.48
C ILE A 476 -18.01 -16.28 16.60
N ASN A 477 -19.21 -16.86 16.52
CA ASN A 477 -20.28 -16.31 15.67
C ASN A 477 -20.74 -14.96 16.21
N ASN A 478 -20.90 -14.84 17.52
CA ASN A 478 -21.27 -13.56 18.14
C ASN A 478 -20.21 -12.47 17.88
N PHE A 479 -18.91 -12.81 18.03
CA PHE A 479 -17.84 -11.86 17.73
C PHE A 479 -17.82 -11.43 16.25
N LEU A 480 -18.02 -12.36 15.31
CA LEU A 480 -18.10 -12.04 13.88
C LEU A 480 -19.32 -11.17 13.54
N THR A 481 -20.51 -11.53 14.03
CA THR A 481 -21.74 -10.75 13.77
C THR A 481 -21.66 -9.34 14.36
N ASN A 482 -20.96 -9.17 15.48
CA ASN A 482 -20.76 -7.87 16.11
C ASN A 482 -19.54 -7.09 15.57
N ASN A 483 -18.79 -7.60 14.57
CA ASN A 483 -17.52 -7.04 14.10
C ASN A 483 -16.50 -6.79 15.25
N ASP A 484 -16.39 -7.74 16.18
CA ASP A 484 -15.62 -7.61 17.42
C ASP A 484 -14.39 -8.52 17.46
N SER A 485 -13.68 -8.62 16.32
CA SER A 485 -12.53 -9.51 16.14
C SER A 485 -11.34 -9.19 17.06
N TYR A 486 -11.15 -7.92 17.44
CA TYR A 486 -10.09 -7.52 18.37
C TYR A 486 -10.33 -8.07 19.77
N THR A 487 -11.56 -7.95 20.28
CA THR A 487 -11.91 -8.47 21.61
C THR A 487 -11.80 -10.00 21.62
N PHE A 488 -12.22 -10.66 20.54
CA PHE A 488 -12.03 -12.10 20.37
C PHE A 488 -10.56 -12.50 20.52
N PHE A 489 -9.65 -11.92 19.73
CA PHE A 489 -8.23 -12.26 19.79
C PHE A 489 -7.53 -11.80 21.07
N SER A 490 -7.99 -10.72 21.69
CA SER A 490 -7.50 -10.27 22.99
C SER A 490 -7.77 -11.29 24.10
N HIS A 491 -8.94 -11.95 24.04
CA HIS A 491 -9.28 -13.02 24.97
C HIS A 491 -8.59 -14.34 24.61
N LEU A 492 -8.57 -14.71 23.32
CA LEU A 492 -7.99 -15.97 22.86
C LEU A 492 -6.49 -16.04 23.18
N SER A 493 -6.14 -16.99 24.06
CA SER A 493 -4.75 -17.17 24.51
C SER A 493 -4.10 -15.87 25.00
N ALA A 494 -4.88 -15.01 25.65
CA ALA A 494 -4.44 -13.72 26.17
C ALA A 494 -3.73 -12.84 25.13
N GLY A 495 -4.25 -12.76 23.91
CA GLY A 495 -3.75 -11.84 22.88
C GLY A 495 -2.55 -12.36 22.10
N GLN A 496 -2.09 -13.60 22.31
CA GLN A 496 -0.92 -14.15 21.60
C GLN A 496 -1.08 -14.16 20.07
N HIS A 497 -2.31 -14.25 19.59
CA HIS A 497 -2.63 -14.25 18.16
C HIS A 497 -2.67 -12.84 17.55
N LEU A 498 -2.68 -11.77 18.35
CA LEU A 498 -2.64 -10.41 17.82
C LEU A 498 -1.26 -10.11 17.21
N LEU A 499 -1.28 -9.38 16.10
CA LEU A 499 -0.09 -8.83 15.47
C LEU A 499 0.07 -7.37 15.92
N VAL A 500 1.03 -7.11 16.81
CA VAL A 500 1.22 -5.77 17.42
C VAL A 500 2.64 -5.28 17.14
N PRO A 501 2.92 -4.79 15.90
CA PRO A 501 4.25 -4.29 15.53
C PRO A 501 4.54 -2.89 16.10
N GLY A 502 3.52 -2.21 16.65
CA GLY A 502 3.60 -0.80 17.04
C GLY A 502 3.52 0.14 15.84
N LEU A 503 3.88 1.42 16.04
CA LEU A 503 3.85 2.42 14.98
C LEU A 503 4.92 2.15 13.91
N THR A 504 4.47 1.78 12.70
CA THR A 504 5.35 1.45 11.57
C THR A 504 5.75 2.68 10.75
N SER A 505 4.94 3.75 10.80
CA SER A 505 5.14 5.01 10.07
C SER A 505 5.10 4.91 8.54
N THR A 506 4.54 3.83 7.99
CA THR A 506 4.34 3.62 6.55
C THR A 506 2.91 3.15 6.28
N ASN A 507 2.46 3.15 5.03
CA ASN A 507 1.21 2.51 4.64
C ASN A 507 1.27 2.16 3.16
N VAL A 508 1.27 0.87 2.86
CA VAL A 508 1.13 0.30 1.52
C VAL A 508 0.04 -0.79 1.51
N MET A 509 -1.04 -0.55 2.27
CA MET A 509 -2.18 -1.46 2.47
C MET A 509 -1.81 -2.71 3.31
N ASP A 510 -2.44 -3.85 3.07
CA ASP A 510 -2.32 -5.06 3.87
C ASP A 510 -1.33 -6.07 3.26
N VAL A 511 -0.72 -6.90 4.12
CA VAL A 511 0.12 -8.05 3.75
C VAL A 511 -0.45 -9.31 4.37
N HIS A 512 -0.67 -10.32 3.54
CA HIS A 512 -1.15 -11.65 3.91
C HIS A 512 -0.05 -12.68 3.69
N VAL A 513 0.16 -13.55 4.69
CA VAL A 513 1.17 -14.61 4.66
C VAL A 513 0.49 -15.94 4.98
N LEU A 514 0.46 -16.87 4.02
CA LEU A 514 -0.01 -18.23 4.22
C LEU A 514 1.19 -19.19 4.11
N LEU A 515 1.63 -19.72 5.24
CA LEU A 515 2.67 -20.72 5.32
C LEU A 515 2.05 -22.12 5.21
N ILE A 516 2.46 -22.88 4.21
CA ILE A 516 2.03 -24.26 3.98
C ILE A 516 3.25 -25.16 4.22
N PRO A 517 3.19 -26.09 5.19
CA PRO A 517 4.31 -26.96 5.51
C PRO A 517 4.58 -27.96 4.38
N PRO A 518 5.78 -28.57 4.34
CA PRO A 518 6.07 -29.58 3.33
C PRO A 518 5.20 -30.82 3.59
N ILE A 519 4.73 -31.44 2.51
CA ILE A 519 4.08 -32.74 2.61
C ILE A 519 5.18 -33.82 2.61
N PRO A 520 5.27 -34.67 3.66
CA PRO A 520 6.25 -35.75 3.65
C PRO A 520 5.97 -36.71 2.49
N ILE A 521 6.93 -36.88 1.57
CA ILE A 521 6.87 -37.97 0.60
C ILE A 521 7.17 -39.27 1.35
N ASN A 522 6.21 -40.19 1.37
CA ASN A 522 6.51 -41.57 1.71
C ASN A 522 7.19 -42.21 0.49
N ILE A 523 8.53 -42.28 0.50
CA ILE A 523 9.26 -43.15 -0.42
C ILE A 523 8.95 -44.57 0.03
N ARG A 524 8.04 -45.26 -0.69
CA ARG A 524 7.75 -46.68 -0.47
C ARG A 524 8.82 -47.55 -1.10
#